data_AF-A0AAE2D483-F1
#
_entry.id   AF-A0AAE2D483-F1
#
_cell.length_a   1.000
_cell.length_b   1.000
_cell.length_c   1.000
_cell.angle_alpha   90.00
_cell.angle_beta   90.00
_cell.angle_gamma   90.00
#
_symmetry.space_group_name_H-M   'P 1'
#
loop_
_entity.id
_entity.type
_entity.pdbx_description
1 polymer ?
#
loop_
_entity_poly.entity_id
_entity_poly.type
_entity_poly.pdbx_seq_one_letter_code
_entity_poly.pdbx_strand_id
1 'polypeptide(L)'
;MSEVRRRKPITLQAADLSAYNSLEYARIRYSENAHLDKSTHRPYNLLFWLCPVITILLVCIFIPDNNSDCWPCSDAVCNSTFDVVSARSHLVKVTNIGPRTAGSTANEITTANYLRNELKSIAAVANKTKLQVLFDEHVSNYSSFRAFFHISSYNNVRNFALRFHDLRAKNGNKSKSAFLINCHYDTAPGSPGASDAFVNCAIMLEVCRLLAASPSILSNDVIFLFNGAEESLLLSSHAFITQHKWASDVIAFMNLEGAGAAKRPMLFQTGPGNSSDVLLDVYASAFKQPFASVLGEDVFQFGLVPSDTDYRIFRDYGLVPGLDLAYTQDGHAWTFVPSLRLQNGLVCQSL
;
A
#
# COMPACT_ATOMS: atom_id res chain seq x y z
N MET A 1 -54.96 -51.18 -8.14
CA MET A 1 -56.05 -50.71 -9.03
C MET A 1 -56.04 -49.19 -9.06
N SER A 2 -55.70 -48.58 -10.20
CA SER A 2 -56.41 -47.40 -10.73
C SER A 2 -56.01 -47.18 -12.20
N GLU A 3 -57.02 -47.00 -13.03
CA GLU A 3 -56.97 -47.02 -14.50
C GLU A 3 -56.41 -45.72 -15.12
N VAL A 4 -55.75 -45.86 -16.26
CA VAL A 4 -55.37 -44.76 -17.15
C VAL A 4 -56.53 -44.45 -18.11
N ARG A 5 -57.13 -43.26 -18.00
CA ARG A 5 -58.10 -42.73 -18.99
C ARG A 5 -57.36 -42.16 -20.22
N ARG A 6 -57.57 -42.75 -21.40
CA ARG A 6 -57.19 -42.15 -22.70
C ARG A 6 -58.14 -41.00 -23.07
N ARG A 7 -57.60 -39.85 -23.49
CA ARG A 7 -58.36 -38.75 -24.12
C ARG A 7 -58.44 -38.97 -25.64
N LYS A 8 -59.59 -38.67 -26.24
CA LYS A 8 -59.87 -38.76 -27.69
C LYS A 8 -59.09 -37.69 -28.48
N PRO A 9 -58.70 -37.94 -29.74
CA PRO A 9 -58.03 -36.95 -30.58
C PRO A 9 -59.03 -35.89 -31.09
N ILE A 10 -58.61 -34.62 -31.03
CA ILE A 10 -59.30 -33.49 -31.66
C ILE A 10 -58.89 -33.47 -33.14
N THR A 11 -59.86 -33.35 -34.04
CA THR A 11 -59.67 -33.30 -35.49
C THR A 11 -58.93 -32.03 -35.93
N LEU A 12 -57.91 -32.21 -36.78
CA LEU A 12 -56.96 -31.19 -37.30
C LEU A 12 -57.60 -29.91 -37.88
N GLN A 13 -58.83 -29.98 -38.36
CA GLN A 13 -59.51 -28.85 -39.02
C GLN A 13 -59.80 -27.64 -38.11
N ALA A 14 -59.95 -27.83 -36.80
CA ALA A 14 -60.24 -26.74 -35.87
C ALA A 14 -58.98 -25.95 -35.46
N ALA A 15 -57.80 -26.56 -35.55
CA ALA A 15 -56.53 -25.93 -35.20
C ALA A 15 -56.05 -24.95 -36.29
N ASP A 16 -56.28 -25.28 -37.56
CA ASP A 16 -55.84 -24.45 -38.69
C ASP A 16 -56.59 -23.12 -38.80
N LEU A 17 -57.89 -23.09 -38.48
CA LEU A 17 -58.68 -21.85 -38.51
C LEU A 17 -58.25 -20.86 -37.41
N SER A 18 -57.87 -21.39 -36.24
CA SER A 18 -57.32 -20.60 -35.13
C SER A 18 -55.94 -20.04 -35.47
N ALA A 19 -55.07 -20.84 -36.08
CA ALA A 19 -53.74 -20.41 -36.49
C ALA A 19 -53.80 -19.33 -37.59
N TYR A 20 -54.69 -19.49 -38.57
CA TYR A 20 -54.88 -18.51 -39.64
C TYR A 20 -55.34 -17.14 -39.11
N ASN A 21 -56.36 -17.11 -38.24
CA ASN A 21 -56.85 -15.87 -37.65
C ASN A 21 -55.81 -15.19 -36.75
N SER A 22 -54.97 -15.97 -36.08
CA SER A 22 -53.87 -15.45 -35.24
C SER A 22 -52.78 -14.76 -36.06
N LEU A 23 -52.45 -15.33 -37.22
CA LEU A 23 -51.45 -14.78 -38.14
C LEU A 23 -51.95 -13.52 -38.85
N GLU A 24 -53.24 -13.48 -39.21
CA GLU A 24 -53.84 -12.30 -39.84
C GLU A 24 -53.96 -11.13 -38.85
N TYR A 25 -54.33 -11.42 -37.59
CA TYR A 25 -54.32 -10.43 -36.49
C TYR A 25 -52.90 -9.89 -36.22
N ALA A 26 -51.88 -10.76 -36.26
CA ALA A 26 -50.49 -10.34 -36.09
C ALA A 26 -50.00 -9.47 -37.26
N ARG A 27 -50.39 -9.79 -38.50
CA ARG A 27 -50.03 -9.03 -39.70
C ARG A 27 -50.65 -7.62 -39.70
N ILE A 28 -51.91 -7.50 -39.30
CA ILE A 28 -52.60 -6.19 -39.20
C ILE A 28 -51.95 -5.32 -38.12
N ARG A 29 -51.66 -5.88 -36.93
CA ARG A 29 -50.95 -5.13 -35.87
C ARG A 29 -49.54 -4.72 -36.25
N TYR A 30 -48.83 -5.53 -37.05
CA TYR A 30 -47.50 -5.16 -37.54
C TYR A 30 -47.57 -4.01 -38.54
N SER A 31 -48.58 -3.99 -39.42
CA SER A 31 -48.81 -2.92 -40.38
C SER A 31 -49.24 -1.60 -39.72
N GLU A 32 -50.11 -1.64 -38.71
CA GLU A 32 -50.55 -0.44 -37.98
C GLU A 32 -49.41 0.17 -37.14
N ASN A 33 -48.56 -0.67 -36.53
CA ASN A 33 -47.42 -0.18 -35.75
C ASN A 33 -46.24 0.32 -36.62
N ALA A 34 -46.10 -0.18 -37.85
CA ALA A 34 -45.04 0.28 -38.76
C ALA A 34 -45.22 1.74 -39.23
N HIS A 35 -46.43 2.30 -39.12
CA HIS A 35 -46.70 3.70 -39.43
C HIS A 35 -46.56 4.64 -38.21
N LEU A 36 -46.55 4.10 -37.00
CA LEU A 36 -46.44 4.87 -35.75
C LEU A 36 -44.99 4.98 -35.22
N ASP A 37 -44.07 4.13 -35.69
CA ASP A 37 -42.66 4.15 -35.27
C ASP A 37 -41.74 4.85 -36.30
N LYS A 38 -42.11 6.08 -36.69
CA LYS A 38 -41.25 6.98 -37.50
C LYS A 38 -40.82 8.23 -36.75
N SER A 39 -40.92 8.22 -35.43
CA SER A 39 -40.57 9.35 -34.57
C SER A 39 -39.71 8.87 -33.40
N THR A 40 -38.43 9.24 -33.47
CA THR A 40 -37.42 9.28 -32.37
C THR A 40 -36.54 8.07 -32.07
N HIS A 41 -35.91 7.47 -33.08
CA HIS A 41 -34.55 6.93 -32.91
C HIS A 41 -33.55 7.81 -33.67
N ARG A 42 -33.14 8.93 -33.05
CA ARG A 42 -31.87 9.56 -33.43
C ARG A 42 -30.77 8.57 -33.00
N PRO A 43 -29.90 8.07 -33.91
CA PRO A 43 -28.75 7.31 -33.46
C PRO A 43 -27.93 8.28 -32.61
N TYR A 44 -27.75 7.97 -31.33
CA TYR A 44 -26.83 8.71 -30.46
C TYR A 44 -25.45 8.59 -31.10
N ASN A 45 -25.10 9.60 -31.90
CA ASN A 45 -23.89 9.61 -32.71
C ASN A 45 -22.69 9.52 -31.76
N LEU A 46 -21.55 9.00 -32.22
CA LEU A 46 -20.38 8.76 -31.35
C LEU A 46 -20.01 10.00 -30.49
N LEU A 47 -20.23 11.21 -31.03
CA LEU A 47 -20.07 12.49 -30.33
C LEU A 47 -20.91 12.63 -29.04
N PHE A 48 -22.10 12.05 -28.99
CA PHE A 48 -22.97 12.08 -27.81
C PHE A 48 -22.36 11.35 -26.62
N TRP A 49 -21.59 10.28 -26.87
CA TRP A 49 -20.85 9.55 -25.83
C TRP A 49 -19.46 10.15 -25.57
N LEU A 50 -18.85 10.80 -26.57
CA LEU A 50 -17.56 11.48 -26.41
C LEU A 50 -17.67 12.69 -25.47
N CYS A 51 -18.73 13.49 -25.54
CA CYS A 51 -18.90 14.65 -24.65
C CYS A 51 -18.88 14.30 -23.16
N PRO A 52 -19.70 13.37 -22.62
CA PRO A 52 -19.65 13.02 -21.21
C PRO A 52 -18.32 12.36 -20.83
N VAL A 53 -17.72 11.54 -21.70
CA VAL A 53 -16.40 10.93 -21.43
C VAL A 53 -15.29 11.98 -21.37
N ILE A 54 -15.26 12.94 -22.31
CA ILE A 54 -14.31 14.05 -22.30
C ILE A 54 -14.57 14.97 -21.12
N THR A 55 -15.83 15.21 -20.75
CA THR A 55 -16.15 16.06 -19.59
C THR A 55 -15.73 15.39 -18.30
N ILE A 56 -15.94 14.07 -18.14
CA ILE A 56 -15.43 13.30 -17.00
C ILE A 56 -13.90 13.34 -16.97
N LEU A 57 -13.23 13.12 -18.11
CA LEU A 57 -11.78 13.20 -18.21
C LEU A 57 -11.25 14.59 -17.84
N LEU A 58 -11.88 15.66 -18.34
CA LEU A 58 -11.50 17.03 -18.00
C LEU A 58 -11.76 17.33 -16.52
N VAL A 59 -12.88 16.89 -15.95
CA VAL A 59 -13.15 17.04 -14.52
C VAL A 59 -12.12 16.29 -13.68
N CYS A 60 -11.69 15.08 -14.09
CA CYS A 60 -10.60 14.35 -13.45
C CYS A 60 -9.23 15.04 -13.58
N ILE A 61 -8.98 15.75 -14.69
CA ILE A 61 -7.75 16.53 -14.90
C ILE A 61 -7.74 17.83 -14.08
N PHE A 62 -8.92 18.44 -13.86
CA PHE A 62 -9.07 19.75 -13.22
C PHE A 62 -9.50 19.70 -11.75
N ILE A 63 -9.49 18.55 -11.08
CA ILE A 63 -9.59 18.54 -9.61
C ILE A 63 -8.38 19.30 -9.09
N PRO A 64 -8.55 20.50 -8.47
CA PRO A 64 -7.42 21.20 -7.92
C PRO A 64 -6.89 20.35 -6.78
N ASP A 65 -5.65 19.86 -6.92
CA ASP A 65 -4.89 19.35 -5.78
C ASP A 65 -4.68 20.55 -4.85
N ASN A 66 -5.60 20.71 -3.91
CA ASN A 66 -5.51 21.72 -2.86
C ASN A 66 -4.46 21.23 -1.85
N ASN A 67 -3.21 21.11 -2.30
CA ASN A 67 -2.05 20.89 -1.45
C ASN A 67 -1.77 22.21 -0.77
N SER A 68 -2.34 22.40 0.41
CA SER A 68 -1.83 23.40 1.34
C SER A 68 -0.37 23.06 1.61
N ASP A 69 0.55 23.92 1.18
CA ASP A 69 1.96 23.86 1.56
C ASP A 69 2.07 23.68 3.07
N CYS A 70 2.73 22.63 3.56
CA CYS A 70 2.97 22.51 4.99
C CYS A 70 3.97 23.59 5.38
N TRP A 71 3.49 24.53 6.17
CA TRP A 71 4.37 25.52 6.75
C TRP A 71 5.27 24.87 7.81
N PRO A 72 6.55 25.25 7.88
CA PRO A 72 7.41 24.86 8.99
C PRO A 72 6.74 25.22 10.31
N CYS A 73 6.72 24.28 11.25
CA CYS A 73 6.30 24.56 12.61
C CYS A 73 7.36 25.48 13.24
N SER A 74 6.99 26.72 13.58
CA SER A 74 7.93 27.77 13.97
C SER A 74 8.15 27.96 15.48
N ASP A 75 7.62 27.08 16.36
CA ASP A 75 7.62 27.31 17.82
C ASP A 75 7.73 26.02 18.67
N ALA A 76 7.89 26.16 20.00
CA ALA A 76 8.04 25.07 20.99
C ALA A 76 6.93 23.99 21.00
N VAL A 77 5.87 24.14 20.20
CA VAL A 77 4.77 23.19 19.98
C VAL A 77 5.20 21.97 19.13
N CYS A 78 6.33 22.04 18.40
CA CYS A 78 6.81 20.94 17.54
C CYS A 78 7.37 19.73 18.32
N ASN A 79 7.55 19.84 19.64
CA ASN A 79 8.00 18.69 20.43
C ASN A 79 6.94 17.57 20.51
N SER A 80 5.66 17.91 20.40
CA SER A 80 4.52 16.97 20.52
C SER A 80 3.74 16.75 19.22
N THR A 81 4.19 17.34 18.11
CA THR A 81 3.55 17.24 16.79
C THR A 81 4.58 16.88 15.73
N PHE A 82 4.14 16.30 14.61
CA PHE A 82 5.04 15.87 13.55
C PHE A 82 5.82 17.03 12.95
N ASP A 83 7.16 16.93 13.00
CA ASP A 83 8.06 17.94 12.44
C ASP A 83 8.57 17.53 11.05
N VAL A 84 7.99 18.15 10.03
CA VAL A 84 8.38 18.00 8.62
C VAL A 84 9.85 18.38 8.40
N VAL A 85 10.39 19.36 9.13
CA VAL A 85 11.78 19.80 8.99
C VAL A 85 12.74 18.73 9.53
N SER A 86 12.40 18.13 10.67
CA SER A 86 13.12 16.98 11.24
C SER A 86 13.15 15.79 10.28
N ALA A 87 11.98 15.33 9.81
CA ALA A 87 11.88 14.25 8.83
C ALA A 87 12.70 14.55 7.57
N ARG A 88 12.58 15.76 7.03
CA ARG A 88 13.36 16.18 5.86
C ARG A 88 14.87 16.23 6.11
N SER A 89 15.30 16.57 7.33
CA SER A 89 16.72 16.52 7.70
C SER A 89 17.28 15.11 7.59
N HIS A 90 16.55 14.10 8.08
CA HIS A 90 16.92 12.69 7.92
C HIS A 90 17.05 12.31 6.44
N LEU A 91 16.05 12.68 5.62
CA LEU A 91 16.05 12.42 4.19
C LEU A 91 17.27 13.02 3.48
N VAL A 92 17.54 14.30 3.70
CA VAL A 92 18.67 15.01 3.07
C VAL A 92 20.01 14.43 3.52
N LYS A 93 20.17 14.14 4.81
CA LYS A 93 21.44 13.58 5.35
C LYS A 93 21.78 12.26 4.68
N VAL A 94 20.83 11.34 4.55
CA VAL A 94 21.10 10.00 4.01
C VAL A 94 21.17 10.00 2.48
N THR A 95 20.30 10.75 1.80
CA THR A 95 20.35 10.83 0.33
C THR A 95 21.63 11.51 -0.17
N ASN A 96 22.22 12.43 0.59
CA ASN A 96 23.51 13.04 0.28
C ASN A 96 24.70 12.08 0.39
N ILE A 97 24.55 10.90 1.00
CA ILE A 97 25.57 9.84 0.97
C ILE A 97 25.75 9.31 -0.46
N GLY A 98 24.71 9.41 -1.30
CA GLY A 98 24.65 8.83 -2.63
C GLY A 98 23.97 7.46 -2.62
N PRO A 99 24.12 6.66 -3.69
CA PRO A 99 23.54 5.32 -3.79
C PRO A 99 23.99 4.39 -2.65
N ARG A 100 23.03 3.68 -2.06
CA ARG A 100 23.22 2.75 -0.92
C ARG A 100 22.82 1.34 -1.32
N THR A 101 23.35 0.87 -2.43
CA THR A 101 23.16 -0.53 -2.85
C THR A 101 23.71 -1.48 -1.79
N ALA A 102 23.01 -2.59 -1.54
CA ALA A 102 23.42 -3.58 -0.55
C ALA A 102 24.87 -4.05 -0.77
N GLY A 103 25.62 -4.21 0.32
CA GLY A 103 27.05 -4.55 0.27
C GLY A 103 28.00 -3.37 0.01
N SER A 104 27.50 -2.18 -0.36
CA SER A 104 28.34 -0.98 -0.48
C SER A 104 28.72 -0.39 0.87
N THR A 105 29.83 0.35 0.95
CA THR A 105 30.21 1.10 2.16
C THR A 105 29.15 2.12 2.56
N ALA A 106 28.48 2.73 1.57
CA ALA A 106 27.39 3.69 1.80
C ALA A 106 26.22 3.04 2.56
N ASN A 107 25.83 1.82 2.19
CA ASN A 107 24.77 1.07 2.85
C ASN A 107 25.23 0.48 4.19
N GLU A 108 26.29 -0.33 4.16
CA GLU A 108 26.68 -1.22 5.26
C GLU A 108 27.39 -0.52 6.41
N ILE A 109 27.96 0.66 6.15
CA ILE A 109 28.75 1.40 7.14
C ILE A 109 28.11 2.76 7.40
N THR A 110 28.03 3.63 6.39
CA THR A 110 27.62 5.03 6.61
C THR A 110 26.16 5.14 7.04
N THR A 111 25.26 4.54 6.26
CA THR A 111 23.80 4.56 6.55
C THR A 111 23.48 3.69 7.76
N ALA A 112 24.10 2.52 7.88
CA ALA A 112 23.99 1.67 9.06
C ALA A 112 24.37 2.40 10.37
N ASN A 113 25.49 3.12 10.37
CA ASN A 113 25.91 3.92 11.53
C ASN A 113 24.92 5.05 11.82
N TYR A 114 24.40 5.70 10.79
CA TYR A 114 23.41 6.75 10.92
C TYR A 114 22.14 6.23 11.61
N LEU A 115 21.50 5.19 11.05
CA LEU A 115 20.28 4.60 11.60
C LEU A 115 20.49 4.09 13.03
N ARG A 116 21.60 3.39 13.29
CA ARG A 116 21.94 2.91 14.64
C ARG A 116 21.97 4.04 15.66
N ASN A 117 22.58 5.17 15.32
CA ASN A 117 22.72 6.31 16.23
C ASN A 117 21.37 6.99 16.47
N GLU A 118 20.58 7.23 15.42
CA GLU A 118 19.26 7.85 15.52
C GLU A 118 18.29 6.98 16.34
N LEU A 119 18.24 5.67 16.07
CA LEU A 119 17.35 4.75 16.79
C LEU A 119 17.72 4.61 18.27
N LYS A 120 19.02 4.57 18.59
CA LYS A 120 19.48 4.58 20.00
C LYS A 120 19.15 5.89 20.69
N SER A 121 19.26 7.03 20.00
CA SER A 121 18.88 8.34 20.51
C SER A 121 17.38 8.36 20.86
N ILE A 122 16.53 7.89 19.94
CA ILE A 122 15.09 7.81 20.13
C ILE A 122 14.74 6.87 21.31
N ALA A 123 15.38 5.70 21.39
CA ALA A 123 15.17 4.77 22.50
C ALA A 123 15.52 5.40 23.87
N ALA A 124 16.55 6.25 23.93
CA ALA A 124 16.94 6.94 25.15
C ALA A 124 15.90 7.98 25.63
N VAL A 125 15.10 8.56 24.73
CA VAL A 125 14.04 9.52 25.07
C VAL A 125 12.93 8.88 25.91
N ALA A 126 12.61 7.60 25.66
CA ALA A 126 11.50 6.90 26.30
C ALA A 126 11.70 6.57 27.79
N ASN A 127 12.92 6.71 28.31
CA ASN A 127 13.27 6.37 29.70
C ASN A 127 12.46 7.14 30.77
N LYS A 128 11.74 8.20 30.38
CA LYS A 128 10.95 9.02 31.30
C LYS A 128 9.49 8.55 31.49
N THR A 129 8.96 7.65 30.65
CA THR A 129 7.50 7.42 30.54
C THR A 129 7.02 5.99 30.82
N LYS A 130 7.88 5.07 31.31
CA LYS A 130 7.60 3.62 31.44
C LYS A 130 7.26 2.91 30.11
N LEU A 131 7.37 3.61 28.99
CA LEU A 131 7.40 3.05 27.65
C LEU A 131 8.79 2.43 27.44
N GLN A 132 8.84 1.12 27.21
CA GLN A 132 10.10 0.45 26.87
C GLN A 132 10.30 0.53 25.36
N VAL A 133 11.40 1.15 24.95
CA VAL A 133 11.79 1.18 23.55
C VAL A 133 13.03 0.31 23.38
N LEU A 134 12.84 -0.83 22.72
CA LEU A 134 13.87 -1.84 22.52
C LEU A 134 14.45 -1.68 21.11
N PHE A 135 15.74 -1.38 21.03
CA PHE A 135 16.48 -1.37 19.79
C PHE A 135 17.17 -2.73 19.58
N ASP A 136 17.02 -3.31 18.39
CA ASP A 136 17.72 -4.52 17.97
C ASP A 136 18.32 -4.32 16.57
N GLU A 137 19.61 -4.60 16.44
CA GLU A 137 20.28 -4.68 15.14
C GLU A 137 20.37 -6.15 14.77
N HIS A 138 19.51 -6.56 13.85
CA HIS A 138 19.39 -7.94 13.43
C HIS A 138 20.34 -8.19 12.24
N VAL A 139 21.26 -9.14 12.42
CA VAL A 139 22.09 -9.67 11.33
C VAL A 139 21.67 -11.11 11.08
N SER A 140 21.34 -11.43 9.84
CA SER A 140 20.80 -12.73 9.47
C SER A 140 21.85 -13.84 9.49
N ASN A 141 21.40 -15.05 9.77
CA ASN A 141 22.11 -16.27 9.41
C ASN A 141 21.83 -16.63 7.94
N TYR A 142 22.59 -17.61 7.44
CA TYR A 142 22.39 -18.17 6.12
C TYR A 142 20.95 -18.66 5.92
N SER A 143 20.35 -18.29 4.79
CA SER A 143 19.07 -18.82 4.34
C SER A 143 18.95 -18.70 2.83
N SER A 144 17.96 -19.38 2.27
CA SER A 144 17.61 -19.29 0.85
C SER A 144 16.12 -19.39 0.67
N PHE A 145 15.59 -18.66 -0.29
CA PHE A 145 14.17 -18.71 -0.64
C PHE A 145 13.98 -18.43 -2.12
N ARG A 146 12.75 -18.67 -2.59
CA ARG A 146 12.39 -18.44 -3.99
C ARG A 146 11.76 -17.06 -4.12
N ALA A 147 12.50 -16.12 -4.70
CA ALA A 147 11.98 -14.83 -5.14
C ALA A 147 11.63 -14.95 -6.63
N PHE A 148 10.33 -14.92 -6.96
CA PHE A 148 9.84 -15.11 -8.33
C PHE A 148 10.31 -16.42 -9.00
N PHE A 149 11.09 -16.29 -10.07
CA PHE A 149 11.71 -17.36 -10.85
C PHE A 149 13.18 -17.61 -10.45
N HIS A 150 13.70 -16.89 -9.45
CA HIS A 150 15.05 -17.05 -8.93
C HIS A 150 15.05 -17.70 -7.54
N ILE A 151 16.12 -18.43 -7.23
CA ILE A 151 16.45 -18.84 -5.86
C ILE A 151 17.53 -17.89 -5.38
N SER A 152 17.21 -17.11 -4.36
CA SER A 152 18.14 -16.21 -3.72
C SER A 152 18.64 -16.86 -2.44
N SER A 153 19.95 -16.80 -2.22
CA SER A 153 20.57 -17.19 -0.96
C SER A 153 21.35 -16.02 -0.40
N TYR A 154 21.33 -15.85 0.91
CA TYR A 154 21.96 -14.73 1.56
C TYR A 154 22.58 -15.17 2.90
N ASN A 155 23.50 -14.35 3.37
CA ASN A 155 24.09 -14.48 4.70
C ASN A 155 24.52 -13.08 5.16
N ASN A 156 24.44 -12.79 6.46
CA ASN A 156 24.85 -11.52 7.04
C ASN A 156 24.13 -10.28 6.47
N VAL A 157 22.86 -10.40 6.06
CA VAL A 157 22.06 -9.19 5.72
C VAL A 157 21.55 -8.54 7.00
N ARG A 158 21.35 -7.22 6.98
CA ARG A 158 21.09 -6.43 8.18
C ARG A 158 19.70 -5.78 8.15
N ASN A 159 19.05 -5.79 9.31
CA ASN A 159 17.90 -4.96 9.62
C ASN A 159 18.14 -4.16 10.91
N PHE A 160 17.45 -3.02 11.05
CA PHE A 160 17.33 -2.32 12.31
C PHE A 160 15.86 -2.31 12.75
N ALA A 161 15.60 -2.79 13.96
CA ALA A 161 14.26 -2.85 14.51
C ALA A 161 14.16 -2.01 15.79
N LEU A 162 13.07 -1.26 15.92
CA LEU A 162 12.74 -0.49 17.11
C LEU A 162 11.34 -0.89 17.59
N ARG A 163 11.25 -1.55 18.75
CA ARG A 163 10.00 -2.03 19.34
C ARG A 163 9.57 -1.12 20.48
N PHE A 164 8.36 -0.60 20.38
CA PHE A 164 7.67 0.16 21.41
C PHE A 164 6.76 -0.77 22.21
N HIS A 165 7.13 -1.02 23.46
CA HIS A 165 6.43 -1.90 24.38
C HIS A 165 5.97 -1.11 25.61
N ASP A 166 4.67 -1.06 25.85
CA ASP A 166 4.11 -0.24 26.92
C ASP A 166 3.69 -1.07 28.12
N LEU A 167 4.47 -0.98 29.19
CA LEU A 167 4.19 -1.67 30.45
C LEU A 167 2.94 -1.12 31.18
N ARG A 168 2.44 0.05 30.79
CA ARG A 168 1.24 0.67 31.37
C ARG A 168 -0.04 0.03 30.83
N ALA A 169 0.03 -0.70 29.73
CA ALA A 169 -1.11 -1.41 29.17
C ALA A 169 -1.63 -2.47 30.15
N LYS A 170 -2.94 -2.74 30.13
CA LYS A 170 -3.61 -3.70 31.03
C LYS A 170 -2.99 -5.10 31.00
N ASN A 171 -2.36 -5.48 29.88
CA ASN A 171 -1.63 -6.73 29.67
C ASN A 171 -0.15 -6.50 29.33
N GLY A 172 0.45 -5.37 29.70
CA GLY A 172 1.82 -4.96 29.29
C GLY A 172 2.84 -6.09 29.43
N ASN A 173 2.92 -6.74 30.59
CA ASN A 173 3.87 -7.85 30.81
C ASN A 173 3.62 -9.13 29.98
N LYS A 174 2.51 -9.21 29.23
CA LYS A 174 2.10 -10.38 28.44
C LYS A 174 1.83 -10.06 26.96
N SER A 175 1.97 -8.80 26.53
CA SER A 175 1.70 -8.42 25.14
C SER A 175 2.70 -9.12 24.22
N LYS A 176 2.19 -10.11 23.46
CA LYS A 176 2.90 -10.80 22.38
C LYS A 176 2.39 -10.35 21.00
N SER A 177 1.65 -9.26 20.94
CA SER A 177 1.03 -8.79 19.72
C SER A 177 1.64 -7.46 19.33
N ALA A 178 2.19 -7.41 18.12
CA ALA A 178 2.85 -6.25 17.56
C ALA A 178 2.28 -5.92 16.17
N PHE A 179 2.14 -4.63 15.91
CA PHE A 179 1.95 -4.10 14.57
C PHE A 179 3.31 -3.73 13.97
N LEU A 180 3.63 -4.25 12.79
CA LEU A 180 4.89 -4.00 12.11
C LEU A 180 4.73 -2.86 11.09
N ILE A 181 5.66 -1.91 11.08
CA ILE A 181 5.80 -0.89 10.04
C ILE A 181 7.17 -1.11 9.39
N ASN A 182 7.18 -1.49 8.11
CA ASN A 182 8.39 -1.80 7.34
C ASN A 182 8.69 -0.73 6.29
N CYS A 183 9.96 -0.42 6.12
CA CYS A 183 10.47 0.39 5.01
C CYS A 183 11.94 0.08 4.77
N HIS A 184 12.32 -0.07 3.50
CA HIS A 184 13.71 -0.37 3.17
C HIS A 184 14.57 0.90 3.06
N TYR A 185 15.84 0.79 3.45
CA TYR A 185 16.78 1.93 3.47
C TYR A 185 17.89 1.85 2.41
N ASP A 186 18.06 0.68 1.79
CA ASP A 186 18.98 0.49 0.67
C ASP A 186 18.43 1.12 -0.62
N THR A 187 19.19 1.08 -1.70
CA THR A 187 18.77 1.65 -2.98
C THR A 187 19.12 0.76 -4.15
N ALA A 188 18.32 0.84 -5.21
CA ALA A 188 18.70 0.38 -6.54
C ALA A 188 20.07 0.97 -6.96
N PRO A 189 20.84 0.24 -7.79
CA PRO A 189 22.09 0.73 -8.34
C PRO A 189 21.94 2.08 -9.07
N GLY A 190 22.75 3.07 -8.69
CA GLY A 190 22.78 4.38 -9.32
C GLY A 190 21.67 5.35 -8.89
N SER A 191 20.73 4.91 -8.04
CA SER A 191 19.68 5.77 -7.48
C SER A 191 20.12 6.40 -6.16
N PRO A 192 19.80 7.68 -5.88
CA PRO A 192 19.93 8.25 -4.55
C PRO A 192 18.88 7.69 -3.56
N GLY A 193 17.85 6.98 -4.05
CA GLY A 193 16.82 6.29 -3.26
C GLY A 193 16.06 7.19 -2.30
N ALA A 194 15.70 8.38 -2.75
CA ALA A 194 15.04 9.37 -1.91
C ALA A 194 13.55 9.08 -1.76
N SER A 195 12.85 8.83 -2.87
CA SER A 195 11.45 8.36 -2.83
C SER A 195 11.35 6.87 -2.54
N ASP A 196 12.39 6.12 -2.91
CA ASP A 196 12.44 4.67 -2.89
C ASP A 196 13.62 4.17 -2.02
N ALA A 197 13.37 3.91 -0.73
CA ALA A 197 12.17 4.32 0.02
C ALA A 197 12.52 5.29 1.17
N PHE A 198 13.66 6.00 1.10
CA PHE A 198 14.20 6.66 2.28
C PHE A 198 13.32 7.80 2.83
N VAL A 199 12.42 8.40 2.03
CA VAL A 199 11.41 9.35 2.54
C VAL A 199 10.50 8.70 3.58
N ASN A 200 10.11 7.44 3.39
CA ASN A 200 9.30 6.69 4.34
C ASN A 200 10.12 6.32 5.58
N CYS A 201 11.40 5.93 5.43
CA CYS A 201 12.32 5.77 6.56
C CYS A 201 12.43 7.06 7.38
N ALA A 202 12.55 8.21 6.73
CA ALA A 202 12.65 9.50 7.38
C ALA A 202 11.38 9.88 8.16
N ILE A 203 10.20 9.60 7.58
CA ILE A 203 8.90 9.76 8.26
C ILE A 203 8.82 8.81 9.47
N MET A 204 9.23 7.55 9.33
CA MET A 204 9.24 6.57 10.42
C MET A 204 10.12 7.00 11.58
N LEU A 205 11.31 7.56 11.32
CA LEU A 205 12.20 8.09 12.37
C LEU A 205 11.52 9.21 13.17
N GLU A 206 10.83 10.12 12.49
CA GLU A 206 10.10 11.22 13.14
C GLU A 206 8.89 10.70 13.93
N VAL A 207 8.13 9.74 13.38
CA VAL A 207 7.03 9.08 14.12
C VAL A 207 7.57 8.35 15.35
N CYS A 208 8.71 7.66 15.24
CA CYS A 208 9.37 7.02 16.38
C CYS A 208 9.74 8.04 17.48
N ARG A 209 10.27 9.21 17.10
CA ARG A 209 10.59 10.31 18.02
C ARG A 209 9.34 10.77 18.78
N LEU A 210 8.23 10.99 18.06
CA LEU A 210 6.96 11.39 18.66
C LEU A 210 6.41 10.32 19.60
N LEU A 211 6.44 9.06 19.16
CA LEU A 211 5.91 7.96 19.95
C LEU A 211 6.70 7.74 21.23
N ALA A 212 8.03 7.88 21.18
CA ALA A 212 8.92 7.80 22.35
C ALA A 212 8.63 8.91 23.39
N ALA A 213 8.23 10.09 22.94
CA ALA A 213 7.89 11.23 23.79
C ALA A 213 6.41 11.28 24.20
N SER A 214 5.55 10.47 23.57
CA SER A 214 4.09 10.54 23.74
C SER A 214 3.67 10.04 25.12
N PRO A 215 2.73 10.73 25.79
CA PRO A 215 2.13 10.21 27.01
C PRO A 215 1.13 9.08 26.73
N SER A 216 0.70 8.90 25.47
CA SER A 216 -0.33 7.94 25.08
C SER A 216 0.06 6.51 25.42
N ILE A 217 -0.91 5.72 25.86
CA ILE A 217 -0.68 4.30 26.21
C ILE A 217 -0.92 3.44 24.99
N LEU A 218 0.07 2.64 24.61
CA LEU A 218 -0.08 1.67 23.53
C LEU A 218 -0.73 0.39 24.06
N SER A 219 -1.84 -0.03 23.43
CA SER A 219 -2.53 -1.28 23.83
C SER A 219 -1.83 -2.54 23.30
N ASN A 220 -1.16 -2.41 22.15
CA ASN A 220 -0.34 -3.45 21.52
C ASN A 220 1.01 -2.84 21.17
N ASP A 221 2.02 -3.70 20.97
CA ASP A 221 3.35 -3.23 20.61
C ASP A 221 3.38 -2.70 19.18
N VAL A 222 4.32 -1.82 18.89
CA VAL A 222 4.61 -1.37 17.52
C VAL A 222 6.09 -1.62 17.23
N ILE A 223 6.38 -2.27 16.11
CA ILE A 223 7.74 -2.52 15.64
C ILE A 223 7.95 -1.71 14.39
N PHE A 224 8.94 -0.81 14.41
CA PHE A 224 9.44 -0.15 13.21
C PHE A 224 10.65 -0.92 12.70
N LEU A 225 10.59 -1.37 11.46
CA LEU A 225 11.62 -2.17 10.80
C LEU A 225 12.20 -1.37 9.64
N PHE A 226 13.47 -1.03 9.77
CA PHE A 226 14.28 -0.46 8.70
C PHE A 226 15.07 -1.60 8.08
N ASN A 227 14.56 -2.14 6.98
CA ASN A 227 15.15 -3.30 6.33
C ASN A 227 16.17 -2.91 5.26
N GLY A 228 17.20 -3.72 5.09
CA GLY A 228 18.15 -3.56 4.00
C GLY A 228 17.90 -4.57 2.88
N ALA A 229 18.64 -4.44 1.78
CA ALA A 229 18.69 -5.43 0.71
C ALA A 229 17.32 -5.84 0.14
N GLU A 230 16.36 -4.91 0.11
CA GLU A 230 15.08 -5.07 -0.60
C GLU A 230 15.39 -5.13 -2.11
N GLU A 231 16.19 -4.19 -2.58
CA GLU A 231 16.60 -4.01 -3.98
C GLU A 231 17.51 -5.13 -4.48
N SER A 232 17.93 -6.00 -3.55
CA SER A 232 18.70 -7.23 -3.80
C SER A 232 17.84 -8.49 -3.70
N LEU A 233 16.54 -8.38 -4.05
CA LEU A 233 15.54 -9.46 -4.02
C LEU A 233 15.02 -9.76 -2.60
N LEU A 234 14.63 -8.74 -1.84
CA LEU A 234 13.83 -8.84 -0.61
C LEU A 234 14.50 -9.65 0.50
N LEU A 235 15.83 -9.61 0.58
CA LEU A 235 16.60 -10.56 1.40
C LEU A 235 16.39 -10.33 2.89
N SER A 236 16.38 -9.07 3.34
CA SER A 236 16.36 -8.79 4.78
C SER A 236 14.97 -8.82 5.38
N SER A 237 13.90 -8.55 4.62
CA SER A 237 12.54 -8.82 5.09
C SER A 237 12.32 -10.33 5.29
N HIS A 238 12.84 -11.15 4.38
CA HIS A 238 12.82 -12.61 4.55
C HIS A 238 13.61 -13.03 5.78
N ALA A 239 14.79 -12.44 5.98
CA ALA A 239 15.56 -12.67 7.20
C ALA A 239 14.79 -12.30 8.46
N PHE A 240 14.13 -11.13 8.49
CA PHE A 240 13.36 -10.70 9.66
C PHE A 240 12.24 -11.69 9.98
N ILE A 241 11.35 -11.96 9.02
CA ILE A 241 10.14 -12.74 9.29
C ILE A 241 10.43 -14.21 9.61
N THR A 242 11.52 -14.78 9.09
CA THR A 242 11.86 -16.19 9.30
C THR A 242 12.83 -16.44 10.46
N GLN A 243 13.62 -15.44 10.87
CA GLN A 243 14.72 -15.65 11.84
C GLN A 243 14.61 -14.78 13.09
N HIS A 244 13.96 -13.62 13.01
CA HIS A 244 13.99 -12.66 14.12
C HIS A 244 13.05 -13.07 15.26
N LYS A 245 13.52 -12.95 16.51
CA LYS A 245 12.76 -13.31 17.72
C LYS A 245 11.43 -12.55 17.89
N TRP A 246 11.29 -11.37 17.27
CA TRP A 246 10.04 -10.60 17.33
C TRP A 246 9.07 -10.92 16.19
N ALA A 247 9.47 -11.71 15.20
CA ALA A 247 8.61 -12.05 14.07
C ALA A 247 7.33 -12.79 14.50
N SER A 248 7.44 -13.68 15.49
CA SER A 248 6.29 -14.43 16.02
C SER A 248 5.23 -13.57 16.70
N ASP A 249 5.58 -12.33 17.06
CA ASP A 249 4.67 -11.41 17.72
C ASP A 249 3.91 -10.53 16.72
N VAL A 250 4.32 -10.51 15.45
CA VAL A 250 3.70 -9.66 14.41
C VAL A 250 2.36 -10.26 13.98
N ILE A 251 1.28 -9.51 14.19
CA ILE A 251 -0.09 -9.96 13.86
C ILE A 251 -0.67 -9.25 12.63
N ALA A 252 -0.12 -8.09 12.28
CA ALA A 252 -0.45 -7.32 11.10
C ALA A 252 0.71 -6.38 10.77
N PHE A 253 0.80 -5.94 9.51
CA PHE A 253 1.87 -5.02 9.10
C PHE A 253 1.42 -3.95 8.09
N MET A 254 2.24 -2.92 7.97
CA MET A 254 2.19 -1.92 6.91
C MET A 254 3.58 -1.82 6.27
N ASN A 255 3.64 -2.02 4.96
CA ASN A 255 4.83 -1.83 4.16
C ASN A 255 4.76 -0.46 3.46
N LEU A 256 5.85 0.28 3.50
CA LEU A 256 5.94 1.64 2.96
C LEU A 256 6.99 1.70 1.85
N GLU A 257 6.55 2.04 0.64
CA GLU A 257 7.35 1.94 -0.58
C GLU A 257 7.36 3.17 -1.47
N GLY A 258 8.21 3.14 -2.49
CA GLY A 258 8.27 4.12 -3.55
C GLY A 258 8.36 3.49 -4.94
N ALA A 259 7.35 3.67 -5.77
CA ALA A 259 7.36 3.36 -7.21
C ALA A 259 7.14 4.63 -8.08
N GLY A 260 7.44 5.79 -7.50
CA GLY A 260 7.13 7.13 -8.00
C GLY A 260 7.78 8.18 -7.12
N ALA A 261 7.65 9.46 -7.47
CA ALA A 261 8.32 10.58 -6.80
C ALA A 261 7.37 11.73 -6.42
N ALA A 262 6.06 11.56 -6.57
CA ALA A 262 5.09 12.59 -6.27
C ALA A 262 3.77 12.05 -5.70
N LYS A 263 3.00 12.99 -5.13
CA LYS A 263 1.66 12.85 -4.57
C LYS A 263 1.58 11.94 -3.35
N ARG A 264 0.35 11.66 -2.92
CA ARG A 264 0.07 10.86 -1.74
C ARG A 264 0.37 9.39 -2.05
N PRO A 265 0.87 8.61 -1.08
CA PRO A 265 1.07 7.18 -1.27
C PRO A 265 -0.27 6.49 -1.54
N MET A 266 -0.29 5.62 -2.53
CA MET A 266 -1.45 4.81 -2.89
C MET A 266 -1.37 3.48 -2.16
N LEU A 267 -2.45 3.09 -1.49
CA LEU A 267 -2.63 1.71 -1.05
C LEU A 267 -2.88 0.83 -2.27
N PHE A 268 -1.97 -0.10 -2.54
CA PHE A 268 -1.98 -0.90 -3.75
C PHE A 268 -1.96 -2.41 -3.49
N GLN A 269 -1.63 -2.87 -2.28
CA GLN A 269 -1.87 -4.26 -1.87
C GLN A 269 -2.47 -4.38 -0.46
N THR A 270 -3.38 -5.33 -0.27
CA THR A 270 -4.02 -5.59 1.04
C THR A 270 -4.15 -7.07 1.36
N GLY A 271 -4.05 -7.93 0.34
CA GLY A 271 -4.16 -9.38 0.49
C GLY A 271 -5.57 -9.84 0.87
N PRO A 272 -5.83 -11.16 0.81
CA PRO A 272 -7.16 -11.70 1.02
C PRO A 272 -7.50 -11.96 2.51
N GLY A 273 -8.79 -11.87 2.86
CA GLY A 273 -9.37 -12.40 4.09
C GLY A 273 -9.79 -11.37 5.13
N ASN A 274 -10.55 -11.82 6.13
CA ASN A 274 -11.20 -10.96 7.12
C ASN A 274 -10.24 -10.02 7.89
N SER A 275 -8.98 -10.43 8.08
CA SER A 275 -7.99 -9.58 8.74
C SER A 275 -7.62 -8.36 7.89
N SER A 276 -7.59 -8.52 6.57
CA SER A 276 -7.35 -7.41 5.64
C SER A 276 -8.53 -6.45 5.59
N ASP A 277 -9.78 -6.94 5.72
CA ASP A 277 -10.97 -6.08 5.80
C ASP A 277 -10.90 -5.14 7.01
N VAL A 278 -10.48 -5.66 8.18
CA VAL A 278 -10.29 -4.85 9.38
C VAL A 278 -9.20 -3.79 9.16
N LEU A 279 -8.09 -4.14 8.50
CA LEU A 279 -7.03 -3.18 8.18
C LEU A 279 -7.51 -2.10 7.20
N LEU A 280 -8.33 -2.48 6.22
CA LEU A 280 -8.95 -1.57 5.26
C LEU A 280 -9.92 -0.61 5.92
N ASP A 281 -10.75 -1.08 6.84
CA ASP A 281 -11.67 -0.24 7.63
C ASP A 281 -10.90 0.78 8.47
N VAL A 282 -9.81 0.34 9.12
CA VAL A 282 -8.92 1.23 9.87
C VAL A 282 -8.29 2.27 8.95
N TYR A 283 -7.75 1.86 7.79
CA TYR A 283 -7.18 2.78 6.80
C TYR A 283 -8.22 3.79 6.30
N ALA A 284 -9.41 3.34 5.89
CA ALA A 284 -10.48 4.20 5.40
C ALA A 284 -10.96 5.20 6.47
N SER A 285 -10.95 4.83 7.75
CA SER A 285 -11.32 5.70 8.87
C SER A 285 -10.22 6.67 9.29
N ALA A 286 -8.94 6.32 9.07
CA ALA A 286 -7.79 7.11 9.51
C ALA A 286 -7.52 8.31 8.59
N PHE A 287 -7.82 8.20 7.30
CA PHE A 287 -7.54 9.25 6.31
C PHE A 287 -8.82 9.97 5.89
N LYS A 288 -8.78 11.31 5.82
CA LYS A 288 -9.90 12.13 5.31
C LYS A 288 -10.25 11.78 3.86
N GLN A 289 -9.25 11.40 3.08
CA GLN A 289 -9.36 10.98 1.68
C GLN A 289 -8.46 9.77 1.47
N PRO A 290 -8.94 8.54 1.75
CA PRO A 290 -8.17 7.34 1.51
C PRO A 290 -7.89 7.20 0.01
N PHE A 291 -6.67 6.82 -0.34
CA PHE A 291 -6.26 6.66 -1.73
C PHE A 291 -5.81 5.21 -1.96
N ALA A 292 -6.70 4.42 -2.54
CA ALA A 292 -6.47 3.01 -2.84
C ALA A 292 -6.85 2.70 -4.28
N SER A 293 -6.13 1.77 -4.92
CA SER A 293 -6.43 1.33 -6.27
C SER A 293 -6.35 -0.19 -6.40
N VAL A 294 -7.46 -0.81 -6.80
CA VAL A 294 -7.54 -2.25 -7.11
C VAL A 294 -6.66 -2.63 -8.30
N LEU A 295 -6.42 -1.69 -9.23
CA LEU A 295 -5.55 -1.94 -10.39
C LEU A 295 -4.10 -2.17 -9.97
N GLY A 296 -3.68 -1.61 -8.83
CA GLY A 296 -2.36 -1.88 -8.26
C GLY A 296 -2.25 -3.35 -7.84
N GLU A 297 -3.20 -3.83 -7.06
CA GLU A 297 -3.23 -5.23 -6.59
C GLU A 297 -3.30 -6.19 -7.78
N ASP A 298 -4.16 -5.93 -8.76
CA ASP A 298 -4.31 -6.77 -9.95
C ASP A 298 -3.00 -6.87 -10.74
N VAL A 299 -2.30 -5.75 -10.97
CA VAL A 299 -1.04 -5.74 -11.74
C VAL A 299 0.05 -6.57 -11.06
N PHE A 300 0.17 -6.50 -9.72
CA PHE A 300 1.11 -7.31 -8.95
C PHE A 300 0.68 -8.79 -8.89
N GLN A 301 -0.63 -9.08 -8.72
CA GLN A 301 -1.15 -10.46 -8.71
C GLN A 301 -0.98 -11.17 -10.06
N PHE A 302 -1.16 -10.45 -11.18
CA PHE A 302 -0.97 -11.01 -12.52
C PHE A 302 0.50 -11.18 -12.90
N GLY A 303 1.45 -10.73 -12.06
CA GLY A 303 2.89 -10.81 -12.33
C GLY A 303 3.31 -10.01 -13.57
N LEU A 304 2.54 -8.97 -13.92
CA LEU A 304 2.81 -8.13 -15.09
C LEU A 304 3.95 -7.14 -14.84
N VAL A 305 4.27 -6.89 -13.56
CA VAL A 305 5.42 -6.10 -13.12
C VAL A 305 6.48 -7.07 -12.61
N PRO A 306 7.71 -7.06 -13.17
CA PRO A 306 8.82 -7.90 -12.71
C PRO A 306 9.49 -7.32 -11.44
N SER A 307 8.69 -6.83 -10.50
CA SER A 307 9.08 -6.25 -9.22
C SER A 307 8.04 -6.65 -8.17
N ASP A 308 8.50 -6.89 -6.95
CA ASP A 308 7.71 -7.15 -5.73
C ASP A 308 8.26 -6.19 -4.69
N THR A 309 7.57 -6.13 -3.57
CA THR A 309 8.00 -5.41 -2.38
C THR A 309 8.14 -6.40 -1.22
N ASP A 310 8.66 -5.92 -0.10
CA ASP A 310 8.72 -6.71 1.14
C ASP A 310 7.36 -7.21 1.63
N TYR A 311 6.25 -6.56 1.21
CA TYR A 311 4.89 -6.99 1.51
C TYR A 311 4.67 -8.48 1.23
N ARG A 312 5.11 -8.94 0.06
CA ARG A 312 4.95 -10.33 -0.32
C ARG A 312 5.68 -11.26 0.64
N ILE A 313 6.86 -10.87 1.12
CA ILE A 313 7.63 -11.73 2.01
C ILE A 313 6.90 -11.95 3.33
N PHE A 314 6.35 -10.89 3.91
CA PHE A 314 5.56 -10.99 5.13
C PHE A 314 4.27 -11.79 4.91
N ARG A 315 3.63 -11.65 3.75
CA ARG A 315 2.43 -12.43 3.38
C ARG A 315 2.74 -13.91 3.17
N ASP A 316 3.72 -14.23 2.33
CA ASP A 316 3.96 -15.60 1.84
C ASP A 316 4.76 -16.44 2.85
N TYR A 317 5.75 -15.83 3.52
CA TYR A 317 6.64 -16.54 4.46
C TYR A 317 6.25 -16.29 5.93
N GLY A 318 5.60 -15.17 6.23
CA GLY A 318 5.10 -14.85 7.56
C GLY A 318 3.64 -15.22 7.80
N LEU A 319 2.85 -15.40 6.74
CA LEU A 319 1.38 -15.57 6.82
C LEU A 319 0.71 -14.43 7.60
N VAL A 320 1.28 -13.22 7.52
CA VAL A 320 0.78 -12.04 8.22
C VAL A 320 -0.08 -11.22 7.25
N PRO A 321 -1.27 -10.74 7.65
CA PRO A 321 -2.04 -9.78 6.86
C PRO A 321 -1.40 -8.39 6.92
N GLY A 322 -1.48 -7.61 5.84
CA GLY A 322 -0.90 -6.27 5.85
C GLY A 322 -1.41 -5.36 4.75
N LEU A 323 -0.90 -4.14 4.75
CA LEU A 323 -1.16 -3.10 3.76
C LEU A 323 0.16 -2.72 3.08
N ASP A 324 0.14 -2.52 1.76
CA ASP A 324 1.28 -2.03 1.00
C ASP A 324 0.97 -0.68 0.36
N LEU A 325 1.76 0.34 0.70
CA LEU A 325 1.55 1.71 0.27
C LEU A 325 2.77 2.22 -0.46
N ALA A 326 2.58 2.73 -1.68
CA ALA A 326 3.69 3.28 -2.47
C ALA A 326 3.37 4.66 -3.05
N TYR A 327 4.38 5.53 -3.13
CA TYR A 327 4.31 6.65 -4.08
C TYR A 327 4.29 6.09 -5.50
N THR A 328 3.33 6.48 -6.34
CA THR A 328 3.18 5.89 -7.69
C THR A 328 3.14 6.92 -8.82
N GLN A 329 3.11 8.21 -8.49
CA GLN A 329 3.06 9.28 -9.49
C GLN A 329 4.45 9.85 -9.76
N ASP A 330 4.65 10.43 -10.94
CA ASP A 330 5.95 10.92 -11.43
C ASP A 330 7.08 9.88 -11.48
N GLY A 331 6.77 8.68 -11.99
CA GLY A 331 7.74 7.59 -12.15
C GLY A 331 8.99 7.93 -13.00
N HIS A 332 8.93 8.94 -13.87
CA HIS A 332 10.10 9.41 -14.63
C HIS A 332 11.19 10.04 -13.74
N ALA A 333 10.81 10.50 -12.54
CA ALA A 333 11.71 11.13 -11.61
C ALA A 333 12.25 10.12 -10.58
N TRP A 334 11.53 9.02 -10.33
CA TRP A 334 11.78 7.98 -9.32
C TRP A 334 13.26 7.54 -9.14
N THR A 335 13.99 7.30 -10.23
CA THR A 335 15.42 6.88 -10.20
C THR A 335 16.43 8.03 -10.25
N PHE A 336 16.01 9.25 -10.60
CA PHE A 336 16.91 10.34 -10.96
C PHE A 336 16.73 11.62 -10.15
N VAL A 337 15.78 11.72 -9.21
CA VAL A 337 15.55 12.99 -8.50
C VAL A 337 16.77 13.34 -7.64
N PRO A 338 17.55 14.37 -8.00
CA PRO A 338 18.54 14.92 -7.08
C PRO A 338 17.78 15.56 -5.92
N SER A 339 18.41 15.62 -4.75
CA SER A 339 17.87 16.18 -3.49
C SER A 339 17.17 17.55 -3.59
N LEU A 340 17.27 18.26 -4.72
CA LEU A 340 16.60 19.53 -5.01
C LEU A 340 15.11 19.46 -5.43
N ARG A 341 14.63 18.44 -6.16
CA ARG A 341 13.21 18.44 -6.64
C ARG A 341 12.22 17.94 -5.59
N LEU A 342 12.70 17.18 -4.62
CA LEU A 342 11.94 16.71 -3.46
C LEU A 342 11.79 17.78 -2.37
N GLN A 343 12.37 18.96 -2.59
CA GLN A 343 12.42 20.04 -1.60
C GLN A 343 11.06 20.65 -1.27
N ASN A 344 10.02 20.53 -2.10
CA ASN A 344 8.77 21.26 -1.83
C ASN A 344 7.51 20.38 -1.74
N GLY A 345 7.54 19.09 -2.13
CA GLY A 345 6.31 18.33 -2.38
C GLY A 345 6.06 17.07 -1.55
N LEU A 346 7.01 16.11 -1.52
CA LEU A 346 6.69 14.74 -1.11
C LEU A 346 6.31 14.59 0.37
N VAL A 347 7.11 15.13 1.29
CA VAL A 347 6.81 15.03 2.73
C VAL A 347 5.48 15.73 3.07
N CYS A 348 5.08 16.70 2.25
CA CYS A 348 3.84 17.45 2.43
C CYS A 348 2.60 16.82 1.83
N GLN A 349 2.77 15.95 0.84
CA GLN A 349 1.66 15.27 0.18
C GLN A 349 1.28 13.96 0.90
N SER A 350 2.13 13.46 1.79
CA SER A 350 1.90 12.24 2.59
C SER A 350 1.18 12.48 3.92
N LEU A 351 0.96 13.74 4.29
CA LEU A 351 0.16 14.20 5.44
C LEU A 351 -1.21 14.70 4.94
#